data_AF-A0A920JZ02-F1
#
_entry.id   AF-A0A920JZ02-F1
#
_cell.length_a   1.000
_cell.length_b   1.000
_cell.length_c   1.000
_cell.angle_alpha   90.00
_cell.angle_beta   90.00
_cell.angle_gamma   90.00
#
_symmetry.space_group_name_H-M   'P 1'
#
loop_
_entity.id
_entity.type
_entity.pdbx_description
1 polymer ?
#
loop_
_entity_poly.entity_id
_entity_poly.type
_entity_poly.pdbx_seq_one_letter_code
_entity_poly.pdbx_strand_id
1 'polypeptide(L)'
;MFLANLEKLVVKEVHGSGGYGMLIGNSATKTKINSFKNKIKNNPDNYIAQPILSLSSVPIFKKDTLTPRHVDLRPFTLLGHRKRRLVPGGLTRVALKEGSLVVNSSQGGGVKDTWVLKN
;
A
#
# COMPACT_ATOMS: atom_id res chain seq x y z
N MET A 1 5.53 8.03 22.23
CA MET A 1 5.73 6.56 22.19
C MET A 1 5.97 6.01 20.77
N PHE A 2 5.18 6.37 19.74
CA PHE A 2 5.44 5.86 18.36
C PHE A 2 6.50 6.65 17.55
N LEU A 3 6.69 7.94 17.81
CA LEU A 3 7.69 8.77 17.12
C LEU A 3 9.14 8.27 17.28
N ALA A 4 9.42 7.51 18.35
CA ALA A 4 10.72 6.87 18.58
C ALA A 4 10.92 5.60 17.73
N ASN A 5 9.84 5.06 17.15
CA ASN A 5 9.82 3.79 16.43
C ASN A 5 9.42 3.96 14.96
N LEU A 6 9.55 5.17 14.39
CA LEU A 6 9.14 5.45 13.00
C LEU A 6 9.81 4.53 11.97
N GLU A 7 11.02 4.04 12.24
CA GLU A 7 11.75 3.08 11.40
C GLU A 7 11.02 1.74 11.24
N LYS A 8 10.13 1.39 12.18
CA LYS A 8 9.37 0.13 12.18
C LYS A 8 7.94 0.29 11.68
N LEU A 9 7.57 1.49 11.22
CA LEU A 9 6.20 1.86 10.91
C LEU A 9 6.06 2.36 9.47
N VAL A 10 4.86 2.20 8.93
CA VAL A 10 4.38 2.98 7.78
C VAL A 10 3.55 4.12 8.33
N VAL A 11 3.89 5.37 7.97
CA VAL A 11 3.11 6.56 8.32
C VAL A 11 2.52 7.16 7.06
N LYS A 12 1.24 7.52 7.09
CA LYS A 12 0.53 8.16 5.97
C LYS A 12 -0.39 9.26 6.47
N GLU A 13 -0.65 10.24 5.61
CA GLU A 13 -1.62 11.29 5.86
C GLU A 13 -3.05 10.75 5.83
N VAL A 14 -3.93 11.26 6.69
CA VAL A 14 -5.33 10.81 6.80
C VAL A 14 -6.12 11.17 5.55
N HIS A 15 -5.93 12.38 5.02
CA HIS A 15 -6.65 12.89 3.85
C HIS A 15 -5.87 12.71 2.53
N GLY A 16 -4.74 12.01 2.55
CA GLY A 16 -3.90 11.82 1.37
C GLY A 16 -4.49 10.82 0.37
N SER A 17 -4.45 11.16 -0.92
CA SER A 17 -4.74 10.23 -2.03
C SER A 17 -3.46 9.89 -2.80
N GLY A 18 -3.41 8.71 -3.43
CA GLY A 18 -2.32 8.35 -4.36
C GLY A 18 -0.96 7.99 -3.73
N GLY A 19 -0.84 7.87 -2.40
CA GLY A 19 0.40 7.45 -1.74
C GLY A 19 1.44 8.56 -1.56
N TYR A 20 1.08 9.80 -1.89
CA TYR A 20 1.82 10.99 -1.47
C TYR A 20 1.71 11.17 0.05
N GLY A 21 2.73 11.75 0.68
CA GLY A 21 2.74 11.93 2.14
C GLY A 21 2.95 10.64 2.94
N MET A 22 3.56 9.61 2.33
CA MET A 22 3.84 8.33 3.00
C MET A 22 5.34 8.16 3.36
N LEU A 23 5.59 7.67 4.58
CA LEU A 23 6.88 7.20 5.07
C LEU A 23 6.82 5.68 5.25
N ILE A 24 7.76 4.96 4.65
CA ILE A 24 8.00 3.53 4.94
C ILE A 24 9.29 3.48 5.74
N GLY A 25 9.20 3.27 7.06
CA GLY A 25 10.29 3.46 8.00
C GLY A 25 11.58 2.72 7.65
N ASN A 26 11.49 1.44 7.31
CA ASN A 26 12.64 0.56 7.10
C ASN A 26 13.41 0.82 5.78
N SER A 27 12.83 1.58 4.86
CA SER A 27 13.43 1.94 3.56
C SER A 27 13.70 3.43 3.42
N ALA A 28 13.42 4.21 4.47
CA ALA A 28 13.62 5.65 4.49
C ALA A 28 14.99 6.03 5.06
N THR A 29 15.55 7.13 4.56
CA THR A 29 16.76 7.72 5.14
C THR A 29 16.45 8.39 6.48
N LYS A 30 17.46 8.49 7.35
CA LYS A 30 17.35 9.22 8.63
C LYS A 30 16.86 10.66 8.46
N THR A 31 17.32 11.34 7.40
CA THR A 31 16.88 12.70 7.05
C THR A 31 15.38 12.77 6.77
N LYS A 32 14.85 11.80 6.01
CA LYS A 32 13.41 11.71 5.70
C LYS A 32 12.58 11.38 6.95
N ILE A 33 13.07 10.50 7.81
CA ILE A 33 12.42 10.16 9.09
C ILE A 33 12.33 11.41 9.98
N ASN A 34 13.42 12.17 10.13
CA ASN A 34 13.43 13.39 10.93
C ASN A 34 12.48 14.46 10.37
N SER A 35 12.42 14.62 9.04
CA SER A 35 11.45 15.51 8.39
C SER A 35 10.01 15.12 8.73
N PHE A 36 9.67 13.82 8.62
CA PHE A 36 8.34 13.31 9.00
C PHE A 36 8.05 13.50 10.48
N LYS A 37 9.04 13.29 11.36
CA LYS A 37 8.89 13.51 12.81
C LYS A 37 8.47 14.94 13.11
N ASN A 38 9.04 15.93 12.42
CA ASN A 38 8.67 17.33 12.58
C ASN A 38 7.26 17.61 12.02
N LYS A 39 6.93 17.08 10.83
CA LYS A 39 5.58 17.21 10.25
C LYS A 39 4.48 16.67 11.18
N ILE A 40 4.70 15.48 11.73
CA ILE A 40 3.76 14.82 12.65
C ILE A 40 3.62 15.63 13.94
N LYS A 41 4.72 16.16 14.50
CA LYS A 41 4.65 17.01 15.70
C LYS A 41 3.82 18.28 15.47
N ASN A 42 3.92 18.87 14.29
CA ASN A 42 3.23 20.11 13.96
C ASN A 42 1.73 19.91 13.68
N ASN A 43 1.33 18.72 13.21
CA ASN A 43 -0.08 18.40 12.94
C ASN A 43 -0.34 16.89 13.13
N PRO A 44 -0.42 16.40 14.39
CA PRO A 44 -0.45 14.97 14.67
C PRO A 44 -1.72 14.28 14.16
N ASP A 45 -2.87 14.97 14.21
CA ASP A 45 -4.16 14.42 13.82
C ASP A 45 -4.27 14.13 12.32
N ASN A 46 -3.38 14.74 11.52
CA ASN A 46 -3.31 14.50 10.09
C ASN A 46 -2.55 13.22 9.70
N TYR A 47 -2.00 12.45 10.67
CA TYR A 47 -1.19 11.27 10.38
C TYR A 47 -1.67 10.03 11.12
N ILE A 48 -1.59 8.89 10.43
CA ILE A 48 -1.76 7.56 11.05
C ILE A 48 -0.53 6.71 10.82
N ALA A 49 -0.23 5.86 11.80
CA ALA A 49 0.89 4.93 11.76
C ALA A 49 0.41 3.48 11.86
N GLN A 50 1.01 2.60 11.07
CA GLN A 50 0.69 1.18 11.02
C GLN A 50 1.99 0.36 11.05
N PRO A 51 2.00 -0.86 11.63
CA PRO A 51 3.13 -1.76 11.49
C PRO A 51 3.47 -2.01 10.01
N ILE A 52 4.75 -2.17 9.70
CA ILE A 52 5.16 -2.57 8.35
C ILE A 52 4.70 -4.01 8.12
N LEU A 53 3.88 -4.20 7.08
CA LEU A 53 3.44 -5.52 6.64
C LEU A 53 4.24 -5.95 5.43
N SER A 54 4.66 -7.21 5.43
CA SER A 54 5.21 -7.85 4.24
C SER A 54 4.06 -8.14 3.27
N LEU A 55 3.94 -7.33 2.21
CA LEU A 55 2.95 -7.56 1.17
C LEU A 55 3.29 -8.86 0.41
N SER A 56 2.28 -9.69 0.17
CA SER A 56 2.40 -10.82 -0.75
C SER A 56 2.88 -10.34 -2.13
N SER A 57 3.53 -11.24 -2.87
CA SER A 57 4.01 -10.96 -4.22
C SER A 57 3.33 -11.85 -5.24
N VAL A 58 3.22 -11.33 -6.46
CA VAL A 58 2.75 -12.05 -7.65
C VAL A 58 3.82 -11.97 -8.74
N PRO A 59 3.92 -12.97 -9.63
CA PRO A 59 4.86 -12.92 -10.73
C PRO A 59 4.44 -11.86 -11.76
N ILE A 60 5.41 -11.07 -12.20
CA ILE A 60 5.32 -10.23 -13.41
C ILE A 60 6.26 -10.79 -14.47
N PHE A 61 5.80 -10.79 -15.71
CA PHE A 61 6.64 -11.16 -16.85
C PHE A 61 7.29 -9.90 -17.40
N LYS A 62 8.63 -9.84 -17.35
CA LYS A 62 9.41 -8.71 -17.85
C LYS A 62 10.77 -9.22 -18.33
N LYS A 63 11.20 -8.81 -19.52
CA LYS A 63 12.50 -9.21 -20.11
C LYS A 63 12.70 -10.74 -20.07
N ASP A 64 11.71 -11.48 -20.55
CA ASP A 64 11.73 -12.95 -20.64
C ASP A 64 11.96 -13.69 -19.31
N THR A 65 11.69 -13.03 -18.19
CA THR A 65 11.81 -13.61 -16.85
C THR A 65 10.57 -13.29 -16.01
N LEU A 66 10.22 -14.23 -15.13
CA LEU A 66 9.22 -14.01 -14.10
C LEU A 66 9.91 -13.47 -12.86
N THR A 67 9.52 -12.26 -12.43
CA THR A 67 10.06 -11.64 -11.21
C THR A 67 8.92 -11.29 -10.25
N PRO A 68 9.14 -11.38 -8.92
CA PRO A 68 8.09 -11.08 -7.95
C PRO A 68 7.85 -9.57 -7.85
N ARG A 69 6.59 -9.17 -7.69
CA ARG A 69 6.21 -7.80 -7.31
C ARG A 69 5.11 -7.80 -6.27
N HIS A 70 5.16 -6.83 -5.37
CA HIS A 70 4.13 -6.68 -4.34
C HIS A 70 2.78 -6.35 -4.94
N VAL A 71 1.74 -6.95 -4.37
CA VAL A 71 0.36 -6.86 -4.84
C VAL A 71 -0.54 -6.33 -3.72
N ASP A 72 -1.59 -5.60 -4.12
CA ASP A 72 -2.77 -5.44 -3.30
C ASP A 72 -4.04 -5.85 -4.04
N LEU A 73 -5.04 -6.29 -3.27
CA LEU A 73 -6.34 -6.67 -3.78
C LEU A 73 -7.40 -5.77 -3.15
N ARG A 74 -8.22 -5.16 -4.00
CA ARG A 74 -9.41 -4.40 -3.60
C ARG A 74 -10.67 -5.14 -4.06
N PRO A 75 -11.27 -5.97 -3.20
CA PRO A 75 -12.57 -6.56 -3.49
C PRO A 75 -13.68 -5.52 -3.29
N PHE A 76 -14.85 -5.78 -3.87
CA PHE A 76 -16.01 -4.90 -3.78
C PHE A 76 -17.18 -5.62 -3.11
N THR A 77 -17.71 -5.03 -2.04
CA THR A 77 -18.91 -5.51 -1.36
C THR A 77 -20.09 -4.64 -1.76
N LEU A 78 -21.16 -5.28 -2.23
CA LEU A 78 -22.43 -4.63 -2.57
C LEU A 78 -23.37 -4.74 -1.37
N LEU A 79 -23.83 -3.59 -0.89
CA LEU A 79 -24.78 -3.49 0.22
C LEU A 79 -26.15 -3.07 -0.35
N GLY A 80 -27.16 -3.90 -0.14
CA GLY A 80 -28.56 -3.56 -0.40
C GLY A 80 -29.40 -3.74 0.86
N HIS A 81 -30.62 -3.20 0.86
CA HIS A 81 -31.51 -3.15 2.03
C HIS A 81 -31.66 -4.49 2.78
N ARG A 82 -31.65 -5.63 2.07
CA ARG A 82 -31.83 -6.97 2.66
C ARG A 82 -30.66 -7.92 2.44
N LYS A 83 -29.64 -7.52 1.67
CA LYS A 83 -28.56 -8.44 1.24
C LYS A 83 -27.22 -7.71 1.19
N ARG A 84 -26.18 -8.41 1.64
CA ARG A 84 -24.78 -8.01 1.49
C ARG A 84 -24.11 -9.09 0.66
N ARG A 85 -23.40 -8.71 -0.41
CA ARG A 85 -22.75 -9.67 -1.31
C ARG A 85 -21.35 -9.19 -1.69
N LEU A 86 -20.36 -10.05 -1.52
CA LEU A 86 -19.04 -9.85 -2.10
C LEU A 86 -19.06 -10.23 -3.58
N VAL A 87 -18.51 -9.39 -4.45
CA VAL A 87 -18.31 -9.74 -5.85
C VAL A 87 -17.20 -10.80 -5.94
N PRO A 88 -17.37 -11.90 -6.71
CA PRO A 88 -16.31 -12.89 -6.93
C PRO A 88 -15.25 -12.32 -7.89
N GLY A 89 -14.51 -11.33 -7.42
CA GLY A 89 -13.52 -10.57 -8.17
C GLY A 89 -13.07 -9.32 -7.40
N GLY A 90 -12.24 -8.52 -8.04
CA GLY A 90 -11.72 -7.29 -7.45
C GLY A 90 -10.70 -6.63 -8.35
N LEU A 91 -10.25 -5.44 -7.94
CA LEU A 91 -9.14 -4.75 -8.56
C LEU A 91 -7.83 -5.24 -7.93
N THR A 92 -7.02 -5.97 -8.70
CA THR A 92 -5.66 -6.32 -8.29
C THR A 92 -4.69 -5.27 -8.81
N ARG A 93 -3.92 -4.65 -7.89
CA ARG A 93 -2.90 -3.65 -8.21
C ARG A 93 -1.51 -4.18 -7.90
N VAL A 94 -0.54 -3.86 -8.74
CA VAL A 94 0.82 -4.39 -8.64
C VAL A 94 1.84 -3.25 -8.68
N ALA A 95 2.83 -3.30 -7.80
CA ALA A 95 3.95 -2.36 -7.82
C ALA A 95 4.92 -2.74 -8.93
N LEU A 96 4.99 -1.98 -10.03
CA LEU A 96 5.82 -2.38 -11.18
C LEU A 96 7.33 -2.17 -10.93
N LYS A 97 7.68 -1.20 -10.09
CA LYS A 97 9.06 -0.94 -9.68
C LYS A 97 9.54 -2.05 -8.73
N GLU A 98 10.72 -2.57 -9.00
CA GLU A 98 11.35 -3.61 -8.19
C GLU A 98 11.55 -3.15 -6.74
N GLY A 99 11.23 -4.03 -5.79
CA GLY A 99 11.30 -3.75 -4.35
C GLY A 99 10.31 -2.69 -3.84
N SER A 100 9.46 -2.12 -4.70
CA SER A 100 8.50 -1.09 -4.31
C SER A 100 7.29 -1.72 -3.62
N LEU A 101 6.86 -1.14 -2.51
CA LEU A 101 5.58 -1.43 -1.85
C LEU A 101 4.44 -0.53 -2.36
N VAL A 102 4.75 0.40 -3.27
CA VAL A 102 3.79 1.36 -3.81
C VAL A 102 3.10 0.77 -5.04
N VAL A 103 1.81 0.48 -4.87
CA VAL A 103 0.92 -0.12 -5.90
C VAL A 103 -0.05 0.90 -6.53
N ASN A 104 0.02 2.17 -6.14
CA ASN A 104 -0.87 3.21 -6.67
C ASN A 104 -0.51 3.55 -8.13
N SER A 105 -1.53 3.65 -8.98
CA SER A 105 -1.38 3.95 -10.41
C SER A 105 -0.71 5.30 -10.68
N SER A 106 -0.98 6.31 -9.85
CA SER A 106 -0.34 7.63 -9.90
C SER A 106 1.18 7.60 -9.72
N GLN A 107 1.74 6.49 -9.20
CA GLN A 107 3.17 6.33 -8.94
C GLN A 107 3.74 5.09 -9.66
N GLY A 108 3.16 4.73 -10.81
CA GLY A 108 3.66 3.62 -11.64
C GLY A 108 3.18 2.23 -11.21
N GLY A 109 2.07 2.16 -10.48
CA GLY A 109 1.36 0.91 -10.22
C GLY A 109 0.64 0.41 -11.48
N GLY A 110 0.67 -0.90 -11.69
CA GLY A 110 -0.09 -1.60 -12.74
C GLY A 110 -1.30 -2.33 -12.17
N VAL A 111 -2.04 -3.00 -13.04
CA VAL A 111 -3.20 -3.84 -12.68
C VAL A 111 -3.04 -5.25 -13.24
N LYS A 112 -3.70 -6.20 -12.59
CA LYS A 112 -3.87 -7.57 -13.09
C LYS A 112 -5.33 -7.99 -12.95
N ASP A 113 -5.73 -8.99 -13.74
CA ASP A 113 -6.99 -9.66 -13.55
C ASP A 113 -7.00 -10.44 -12.23
N THR A 114 -8.17 -10.49 -11.59
CA THR A 114 -8.41 -11.24 -10.35
C THR A 114 -9.29 -12.43 -10.68
N TRP A 115 -8.74 -13.63 -10.60
CA TRP A 115 -9.51 -14.86 -10.84
C TRP A 115 -9.97 -15.46 -9.51
N VAL A 116 -11.28 -15.62 -9.35
CA VAL A 116 -11.89 -16.37 -8.23
C VAL A 116 -12.42 -17.68 -8.80
N LEU A 117 -11.78 -18.78 -8.45
CA LEU A 117 -12.17 -20.10 -8.93
C LEU A 117 -13.45 -20.56 -8.22
N LYS A 118 -14.31 -21.27 -8.95
CA LYS A 118 -15.44 -21.98 -8.33
C LYS A 118 -14.90 -23.25 -7.67
N ASN A 119 -15.32 -23.48 -6.44
CA ASN A 119 -15.15 -24.77 -5.77
C ASN A 119 -16.32 -25.69 -6.11
#